data_AF-A0ABD3YJ64-F1
#
_entry.id   AF-A0ABD3YJ64-F1
#
_cell.length_a   1.000
_cell.length_b   1.000
_cell.length_c   1.000
_cell.angle_alpha   90.00
_cell.angle_beta   90.00
_cell.angle_gamma   90.00
#
_symmetry.space_group_name_H-M   'P 1'
#
loop_
_entity.id
_entity.type
_entity.pdbx_description
1 polymer ?
#
loop_
_entity_poly.entity_id
_entity_poly.type
_entity_poly.pdbx_seq_one_letter_code
_entity_poly.pdbx_strand_id
1 'polypeptide(L)'
;MNIHPLGHESARLMSEAGYAVDVISKLILEDQCRKSDRDREGYLSDYDLGGLLAALTVAGQSLQECGERFSEFLQHSEQSETAATATIEGRAKESAQ
;
A
#
# COMPACT_ATOMS: atom_id res chain seq x y z
N MET A 1 -20.15 -20.32 0.21
CA MET A 1 -19.51 -19.01 0.02
C MET A 1 -18.38 -19.23 -0.97
N ASN A 2 -18.55 -18.76 -2.22
CA ASN A 2 -17.64 -19.08 -3.31
C ASN A 2 -16.38 -18.20 -3.16
N ILE A 3 -15.25 -18.80 -2.84
CA ILE A 3 -13.96 -18.13 -2.71
C ILE A 3 -13.42 -17.98 -4.13
N HIS A 4 -13.72 -16.87 -4.80
CA HIS A 4 -13.11 -16.60 -6.10
C HIS A 4 -11.60 -16.40 -5.90
N PRO A 5 -10.74 -16.93 -6.79
CA PRO A 5 -9.31 -16.75 -6.71
C PRO A 5 -8.98 -15.30 -7.07
N LEU A 6 -9.04 -14.41 -6.07
CA LEU A 6 -8.71 -12.99 -6.17
C LEU A 6 -7.24 -12.72 -6.56
N GLY A 7 -6.40 -13.75 -6.68
CA GLY A 7 -4.95 -13.61 -6.84
C GLY A 7 -4.50 -12.94 -8.14
N HIS A 8 -5.05 -13.33 -9.30
CA HIS A 8 -4.56 -12.81 -10.59
C HIS A 8 -4.99 -11.37 -10.88
N GLU A 9 -6.25 -11.05 -10.59
CA GLU A 9 -6.79 -9.70 -10.81
C GLU A 9 -6.19 -8.71 -9.82
N SER A 10 -6.05 -9.10 -8.55
CA SER A 10 -5.39 -8.24 -7.55
C SER A 10 -3.91 -8.01 -7.88
N ALA A 11 -3.17 -9.05 -8.28
CA ALA A 11 -1.77 -8.89 -8.67
C ALA A 11 -1.60 -7.97 -9.88
N ARG A 12 -2.51 -8.07 -10.85
CA ARG A 12 -2.52 -7.17 -12.02
C ARG A 12 -2.80 -5.73 -11.60
N LEU A 13 -3.82 -5.48 -10.78
CA LEU A 13 -4.13 -4.14 -10.28
C LEU A 13 -2.98 -3.54 -9.46
N MET A 14 -2.30 -4.36 -8.64
CA MET A 14 -1.09 -3.93 -7.92
C MET A 14 0.04 -3.53 -8.87
N SER A 15 0.25 -4.31 -9.94
CA SER A 15 1.25 -3.98 -10.96
C SER A 15 0.91 -2.70 -11.72
N GLU A 16 -0.36 -2.51 -12.08
CA GLU A 16 -0.83 -1.30 -12.77
C GLU A 16 -0.71 -0.06 -11.88
N ALA A 17 -1.08 -0.17 -10.60
CA ALA A 17 -0.93 0.91 -9.62
C ALA A 17 0.54 1.28 -9.39
N GLY A 18 1.41 0.28 -9.23
CA GLY A 18 2.85 0.51 -9.10
C GLY A 18 3.45 1.18 -10.33
N TYR A 19 3.03 0.76 -11.52
CA TYR A 19 3.44 1.39 -12.78
C TYR A 19 3.01 2.86 -12.87
N ALA A 20 1.76 3.18 -12.48
CA ALA A 20 1.27 4.56 -12.50
C ALA A 20 2.08 5.48 -11.56
N VAL A 21 2.38 5.03 -10.34
CA VAL A 21 3.20 5.80 -9.39
C VAL A 21 4.62 6.02 -9.92
N ASP A 22 5.23 4.99 -10.51
CA ASP A 22 6.57 5.08 -11.12
C ASP A 22 6.60 6.08 -12.28
N VAL A 23 5.62 6.02 -13.19
CA VAL A 23 5.52 6.95 -14.33
C VAL A 23 5.35 8.39 -13.85
N ILE A 24 4.44 8.65 -12.90
CA ILE A 24 4.24 10.01 -12.37
C ILE A 24 5.53 10.53 -11.73
N SER A 25 6.21 9.70 -10.95
CA SER A 25 7.47 10.07 -10.29
C SER A 25 8.57 10.41 -11.28
N LYS A 26 8.69 9.64 -12.38
CA LYS A 26 9.64 9.89 -13.47
C LYS A 26 9.34 11.19 -14.22
N LEU A 27 8.08 11.45 -14.55
CA LEU A 27 7.68 12.69 -15.23
C LEU A 27 8.04 13.93 -14.41
N ILE A 28 7.80 13.88 -13.10
CA ILE A 28 8.17 14.96 -12.18
C ILE A 28 9.70 15.12 -12.14
N LEU A 29 10.46 14.02 -12.03
CA LEU A 29 11.92 14.07 -11.98
C LEU A 29 12.52 14.65 -13.27
N GLU A 30 12.02 14.22 -14.43
CA GLU A 30 12.46 14.73 -15.73
C GLU A 30 12.19 16.23 -15.89
N ASP A 31 11.02 16.71 -15.44
CA ASP A 31 10.71 18.15 -15.43
C ASP A 31 11.68 18.94 -14.55
N GLN A 32 12.05 18.42 -13.37
CA GLN A 32 13.03 19.06 -12.49
C GLN A 32 14.44 19.09 -13.11
N CYS A 33 14.89 18.00 -13.72
CA CYS A 33 16.18 17.95 -14.41
C CYS A 33 16.25 18.97 -15.55
N ARG A 34 15.21 19.07 -16.38
CA ARG A 34 15.15 20.03 -17.49
C ARG A 34 15.15 21.49 -17.02
N LYS A 35 14.41 21.79 -15.95
CA LYS A 35 14.42 23.11 -15.31
C LYS A 35 15.81 23.50 -14.81
N SER A 36 16.60 22.53 -14.31
CA SER A 36 17.99 22.74 -13.89
C SER A 36 18.93 23.04 -15.07
N ASP A 37 18.71 22.40 -16.21
CA ASP A 37 19.57 22.54 -17.41
C ASP A 37 19.34 23.84 -18.19
N ARG A 38 18.48 24.74 -17.69
CA ARG A 38 18.06 26.01 -18.34
C ARG A 38 17.41 25.83 -19.71
N ASP A 39 16.99 24.62 -20.04
CA ASP A 39 16.21 24.34 -21.23
C ASP A 39 14.77 24.83 -20.95
N ARG A 40 14.40 25.95 -21.58
CA ARG A 40 13.18 26.73 -21.23
C ARG A 40 11.90 26.19 -21.86
N GLU A 41 11.97 25.09 -22.62
CA GLU A 41 10.78 24.43 -23.13
C GLU A 41 10.14 23.61 -21.98
N GLY A 42 9.17 24.23 -21.29
CA GLY A 42 8.47 23.64 -20.15
C GLY A 42 7.74 22.36 -20.55
N TYR A 43 8.11 21.25 -19.92
CA TYR A 43 7.54 19.93 -20.16
C TYR A 43 6.21 19.75 -19.44
N LEU A 44 6.14 20.18 -18.17
CA LEU A 44 4.89 20.24 -17.40
C LEU A 44 4.52 21.70 -17.11
N SER A 45 3.25 22.05 -17.31
CA SER A 45 2.72 23.28 -16.75
C SER A 45 2.60 23.18 -15.23
N ASP A 46 2.50 24.32 -14.53
CA ASP A 46 2.25 24.33 -13.08
C ASP A 46 0.95 23.58 -12.72
N TYR A 47 -0.04 23.61 -13.62
CA TYR A 47 -1.29 22.86 -13.46
C TYR A 47 -1.06 21.35 -13.54
N ASP A 48 -0.29 20.88 -14.53
CA ASP A 48 0.01 19.46 -14.69
C ASP A 48 0.82 18.93 -13.51
N LEU A 49 1.86 19.66 -13.11
CA LEU A 49 2.68 19.31 -11.94
C LEU A 49 1.83 19.25 -10.66
N GLY A 50 0.95 20.24 -10.45
CA GLY A 50 0.04 20.26 -9.31
C GLY A 50 -0.90 19.05 -9.29
N GLY A 51 -1.47 18.68 -10.44
CA GLY A 51 -2.33 17.50 -10.57
C GLY A 51 -1.61 16.19 -10.26
N LEU A 52 -0.39 16.02 -10.79
CA LEU A 52 0.45 14.84 -10.54
C LEU A 52 0.83 14.70 -9.05
N LEU A 53 1.21 15.81 -8.40
CA LEU A 53 1.52 15.83 -6.97
C LEU A 53 0.29 15.52 -6.10
N ALA A 54 -0.88 16.04 -6.46
CA ALA A 54 -2.13 15.72 -5.78
C ALA A 54 -2.48 14.23 -5.92
N ALA A 55 -2.31 13.65 -7.10
CA ALA A 55 -2.53 12.23 -7.34
C ALA A 55 -1.60 11.34 -6.48
N LEU A 56 -0.30 11.68 -6.40
CA LEU A 56 0.65 10.97 -5.53
C LEU A 56 0.28 11.10 -4.05
N THR A 57 -0.20 12.27 -3.63
CA THR A 57 -0.64 12.50 -2.24
C THR A 57 -1.80 11.60 -1.86
N VAL A 58 -2.83 11.53 -2.72
CA VAL A 58 -3.99 10.65 -2.51
C VAL A 58 -3.56 9.18 -2.46
N ALA A 59 -2.71 8.75 -3.41
CA ALA A 59 -2.20 7.38 -3.43
C ALA A 59 -1.40 7.04 -2.15
N GLY A 60 -0.55 7.96 -1.68
CA GLY A 60 0.22 7.80 -0.45
C GLY A 60 -0.67 7.67 0.79
N GLN A 61 -1.71 8.51 0.91
CA GLN A 61 -2.68 8.44 2.01
C GLN A 61 -3.41 7.10 2.03
N SER A 62 -3.92 6.65 0.88
CA SER A 62 -4.60 5.35 0.79
C SER A 62 -3.68 4.17 1.14
N LEU A 63 -2.41 4.22 0.73
CA LEU A 63 -1.42 3.20 1.10
C LEU A 63 -1.15 3.19 2.60
N GLN A 64 -1.05 4.37 3.23
CA GLN A 64 -0.88 4.49 4.68
C GLN A 64 -2.06 3.87 5.43
N GLU A 65 -3.30 4.25 5.09
CA GLU A 65 -4.52 3.71 5.71
C GLU A 65 -4.60 2.18 5.55
N CYS A 66 -4.24 1.67 4.38
CA CYS A 66 -4.20 0.22 4.15
C CYS A 66 -3.15 -0.46 5.03
N GLY A 67 -1.96 0.15 5.18
CA GLY A 67 -0.90 -0.34 6.05
C GLY A 67 -1.30 -0.37 7.52
N GLU A 68 -1.96 0.68 8.00
CA GLU A 68 -2.50 0.77 9.36
C GLU A 68 -3.52 -0.35 9.63
N ARG A 69 -4.50 -0.51 8.74
CA ARG A 69 -5.50 -1.60 8.85
C ARG A 69 -4.89 -2.99 8.81
N PHE A 70 -3.85 -3.18 7.99
CA PHE A 70 -3.14 -4.46 7.93
C PHE A 70 -2.37 -4.74 9.22
N SER A 71 -1.73 -3.72 9.80
CA SER A 71 -1.06 -3.82 11.10
C SER A 71 -2.04 -4.18 12.22
N GLU A 72 -3.19 -3.52 12.29
CA GLU A 72 -4.26 -3.84 13.25
C GLU A 72 -4.74 -5.28 13.10
N PHE A 73 -4.95 -5.73 11.86
CA PHE A 73 -5.34 -7.11 11.57
C PHE A 73 -4.31 -8.12 12.07
N LEU A 74 -3.01 -7.88 11.84
CA LEU A 74 -1.94 -8.75 12.32
C LEU A 74 -1.92 -8.81 13.86
N GLN A 75 -2.02 -7.68 14.53
CA GLN A 75 -2.06 -7.63 16.00
C GLN A 75 -3.24 -8.43 16.56
N HIS A 76 -4.43 -8.29 15.98
CA HIS A 76 -5.59 -9.07 16.40
C HIS A 76 -5.43 -10.58 16.14
N SER A 77 -4.81 -10.95 15.01
CA SER A 77 -4.52 -12.35 14.69
C SER A 77 -3.56 -12.97 15.71
N GLU A 78 -2.46 -12.27 16.03
CA GLU A 78 -1.47 -12.73 17.03
C GLU A 78 -2.10 -12.87 18.43
N GLN A 79 -2.93 -11.91 18.84
CA GLN A 79 -3.66 -11.97 20.11
C GLN A 79 -4.63 -13.16 20.15
N SER A 80 -5.34 -13.41 19.05
CA SER A 80 -6.26 -14.54 18.95
C SER A 80 -5.53 -15.88 19.01
N GLU A 81 -4.37 -15.99 18.37
CA GLU A 81 -3.55 -17.20 18.38
C GLU A 81 -2.98 -17.47 19.78
N THR A 82 -2.52 -16.42 20.46
CA THR A 82 -2.04 -16.49 21.85
C THR A 82 -3.15 -16.90 22.83
N ALA A 83 -4.36 -16.36 22.65
CA ALA A 83 -5.50 -16.73 23.47
C ALA A 83 -5.96 -18.18 23.24
N ALA A 84 -5.94 -18.64 21.98
CA ALA A 84 -6.27 -20.02 21.62
C ALA A 84 -5.27 -21.02 22.23
N THR A 85 -3.97 -20.73 22.15
CA THR A 85 -2.92 -21.58 22.75
C THR A 85 -3.03 -21.63 24.27
N ALA A 86 -3.23 -20.49 24.94
CA ALA A 86 -3.42 -20.45 26.40
C ALA A 86 -4.66 -21.25 26.85
N THR A 87 -5.75 -21.24 26.07
CA THR A 87 -6.96 -22.01 26.37
C THR A 87 -6.73 -23.52 26.25
N ILE A 88 -5.95 -23.95 25.25
CA ILE A 88 -5.61 -25.37 25.06
C ILE A 88 -4.71 -25.86 26.19
N GLU A 89 -3.70 -25.08 26.59
CA GLU A 89 -2.80 -25.45 27.70
C GLU A 89 -3.51 -25.49 29.06
N GLY A 90 -4.46 -24.58 29.31
CA GLY A 90 -5.28 -24.59 30.52
C GLY A 90 -6.14 -25.86 30.62
N ARG A 91 -6.82 -26.22 29.54
CA ARG A 91 -7.64 -27.44 29.48
C ARG A 91 -6.82 -28.73 29.61
N ALA A 92 -5.61 -28.76 29.05
CA ALA A 92 -4.71 -29.90 29.17
C ALA A 92 -4.26 -30.13 30.62
N LYS A 93 -4.06 -29.07 31.40
CA LYS A 93 -3.69 -29.15 32.83
C LYS A 93 -4.85 -29.58 33.73
N GLU A 94 -6.07 -29.12 33.45
CA GLU A 94 -7.28 -29.54 34.18
C GLU A 94 -7.66 -31.01 33.94
N SER A 95 -7.33 -31.55 32.77
CA SER A 95 -7.63 -32.96 32.41
C SER A 95 -6.62 -33.97 32.98
N ALA A 96 -5.53 -33.49 33.58
CA ALA A 96 -4.45 -34.30 34.14
C ALA A 96 -4.48 -34.40 35.69
N GLN A 97 -5.48 -33.77 36.32
CA GLN A 97 -5.82 -33.90 37.74
C GLN A 97 -7.01 -34.85 37.93
#